data_AF-A0A0B0H4C6-F1
#
_entry.id   AF-A0A0B0H4C6-F1
#
_cell.length_a   1.000
_cell.length_b   1.000
_cell.length_c   1.000
_cell.angle_alpha   90.00
_cell.angle_beta   90.00
_cell.angle_gamma   90.00
#
_symmetry.space_group_name_H-M   'P 1'
#
loop_
_entity.id
_entity.type
_entity.pdbx_description
1 polymer ?
#
loop_
_entity_poly.entity_id
_entity_poly.type
_entity_poly.pdbx_seq_one_letter_code
_entity_poly.pdbx_strand_id
1 'polypeptide(L)'
;MSETLLEKHEPLVIEIGEQYLDNMEVELGKKYKNTEHHVNAGLSDDQSTDLRYKYDLTINEFSEIYSSFIKMKPGQHLQQVLNAFVASGGNVDIEPAYDEESQRLNVTVQYVIKDNTLDNIEGLSAMENLVMRMNAMIQIENVLSGSNPDGTPDF
;
A
#
# COMPACT_ATOMS: atom_id res chain seq x y z
N MET A 1 -11.54 -19.02 14.77
CA MET A 1 -10.60 -19.04 13.63
C MET A 1 -9.22 -18.85 14.18
N SER A 2 -8.20 -19.53 13.63
CA SER A 2 -6.80 -19.25 13.95
C SER A 2 -6.37 -18.01 13.17
N GLU A 3 -5.73 -17.05 13.85
CA GLU A 3 -5.13 -15.88 13.20
C GLU A 3 -4.13 -16.30 12.12
N THR A 4 -4.13 -15.59 11.00
CA THR A 4 -3.15 -15.75 9.92
C THR A 4 -1.76 -15.35 10.40
N LEU A 5 -0.72 -15.74 9.66
CA LEU A 5 0.66 -15.33 9.98
C LEU A 5 0.78 -13.79 10.02
N LEU A 6 0.11 -13.10 9.10
CA LEU A 6 0.12 -11.63 9.05
C LEU A 6 -0.61 -11.01 10.24
N GLU A 7 -1.77 -11.54 10.63
CA GLU A 7 -2.54 -11.07 11.80
C GLU A 7 -1.73 -11.23 13.10
N LYS A 8 -1.03 -12.36 13.27
CA LYS A 8 -0.18 -12.59 14.45
C LYS A 8 0.98 -11.60 14.57
N HIS A 9 1.42 -11.06 13.45
CA HIS A 9 2.53 -10.11 13.36
C HIS A 9 2.05 -8.74 12.86
N GLU A 10 0.78 -8.38 13.10
CA GLU A 10 0.17 -7.15 12.55
C GLU A 10 1.04 -5.91 12.76
N PRO A 11 1.60 -5.61 13.96
CA PRO A 11 2.44 -4.42 14.13
C PRO A 11 3.66 -4.38 13.19
N LEU A 12 4.33 -5.53 13.00
CA LEU A 12 5.45 -5.64 12.06
C LEU A 12 4.97 -5.49 10.62
N VAL A 13 3.85 -6.11 10.26
CA VAL A 13 3.28 -6.03 8.90
C VAL A 13 2.93 -4.58 8.55
N ILE A 14 2.37 -3.83 9.50
CA ILE A 14 2.10 -2.40 9.32
C ILE A 14 3.40 -1.64 9.08
N GLU A 15 4.45 -1.86 9.87
CA GLU A 15 5.73 -1.17 9.67
C GLU A 15 6.44 -1.54 8.36
N ILE A 16 6.41 -2.81 7.95
CA ILE A 16 6.86 -3.25 6.62
C ILE A 16 6.09 -2.48 5.55
N GLY A 17 4.77 -2.38 5.72
CA GLY A 17 3.87 -1.66 4.83
C GLY A 17 4.20 -0.19 4.68
N GLU A 18 4.39 0.53 5.78
CA GLU A 18 4.72 1.96 5.74
C GLU A 18 6.09 2.19 5.08
N GLN A 19 7.10 1.37 5.37
CA GLN A 19 8.40 1.47 4.68
C GLN A 19 8.31 1.14 3.20
N TYR A 20 7.49 0.15 2.83
CA TYR A 20 7.23 -0.18 1.43
C TYR A 20 6.56 0.99 0.70
N LEU A 21 5.54 1.62 1.30
CA LEU A 21 4.87 2.79 0.73
C LEU A 21 5.84 3.97 0.58
N ASP A 22 6.67 4.23 1.58
CA ASP A 22 7.69 5.29 1.55
C ASP A 22 8.72 5.05 0.42
N ASN A 23 9.18 3.81 0.25
CA ASN A 23 10.04 3.42 -0.88
C ASN A 23 9.30 3.58 -2.22
N MET A 24 8.02 3.23 -2.28
CA MET A 24 7.19 3.31 -3.48
C MET A 24 7.05 4.76 -3.97
N GLU A 25 6.86 5.74 -3.08
CA GLU A 25 6.79 7.16 -3.45
C GLU A 25 8.09 7.65 -4.12
N VAL A 26 9.24 7.17 -3.65
CA VAL A 26 10.55 7.49 -4.25
C VAL A 26 10.67 6.86 -5.64
N GLU A 27 10.34 5.58 -5.76
CA GLU A 27 10.43 4.85 -7.03
C GLU A 27 9.44 5.35 -8.07
N LEU A 28 8.22 5.69 -7.66
CA LEU A 28 7.24 6.37 -8.50
C LEU A 28 7.71 7.76 -8.91
N GLY A 29 8.39 8.49 -8.03
CA GLY A 29 9.02 9.77 -8.37
C GLY A 29 10.06 9.63 -9.49
N LYS A 30 10.90 8.59 -9.44
CA LYS A 30 11.85 8.26 -10.52
C LYS A 30 11.11 7.91 -11.82
N LYS A 31 10.05 7.09 -11.73
CA LYS A 31 9.23 6.67 -12.88
C LYS A 31 8.47 7.82 -13.53
N TYR A 32 7.99 8.77 -12.74
CA TYR A 32 7.33 9.98 -13.22
C TYR A 32 8.26 10.81 -14.13
N LYS A 33 9.56 10.89 -13.79
CA LYS A 33 10.56 11.59 -14.61
C LYS A 33 11.12 10.73 -15.74
N ASN A 34 11.11 9.41 -15.60
CA ASN A 34 11.61 8.45 -16.58
C ASN A 34 10.66 7.25 -16.68
N THR A 35 9.82 7.21 -17.72
CA THR A 35 8.81 6.17 -17.92
C THR A 35 9.38 4.76 -18.07
N GLU A 36 10.66 4.64 -18.44
CA GLU A 36 11.37 3.35 -18.56
C GLU A 36 11.91 2.83 -17.21
N HIS A 37 11.78 3.60 -16.13
CA HIS A 37 12.22 3.16 -14.81
C HIS A 37 11.35 2.01 -14.29
N HIS A 38 11.99 0.93 -13.87
CA HIS A 38 11.33 -0.19 -13.22
C HIS A 38 11.25 0.07 -11.71
N VAL A 39 10.04 0.08 -11.17
CA VAL A 39 9.80 0.32 -9.74
C VAL A 39 10.25 -0.87 -8.91
N ASN A 40 11.06 -0.61 -7.88
CA ASN A 40 11.39 -1.59 -6.85
C ASN A 40 11.20 -0.98 -5.45
N ALA A 41 9.99 -1.12 -4.90
CA ALA A 41 9.63 -0.60 -3.58
C ALA A 41 9.92 -1.58 -2.43
N GLY A 42 10.57 -2.72 -2.70
CA GLY A 42 10.94 -3.67 -1.66
C GLY A 42 11.81 -3.05 -0.58
N LEU A 43 11.79 -3.62 0.62
CA LEU A 43 12.68 -3.19 1.69
C LEU A 43 14.14 -3.38 1.29
N SER A 44 14.97 -2.39 1.62
CA SER A 44 16.43 -2.54 1.57
C SER A 44 16.93 -3.51 2.64
N ASP A 45 18.19 -3.94 2.52
CA ASP A 45 18.84 -4.82 3.50
C ASP A 45 18.90 -4.17 4.89
N ASP A 46 19.15 -2.86 4.95
CA ASP A 46 19.20 -2.10 6.20
C ASP A 46 17.81 -2.02 6.85
N GLN A 47 16.78 -1.64 6.08
CA GLN A 47 15.38 -1.63 6.53
C GLN A 47 14.93 -3.00 7.06
N SER A 48 15.24 -4.06 6.32
CA SER A 48 14.91 -5.44 6.70
C SER A 48 15.64 -5.85 7.99
N THR A 49 16.91 -5.47 8.12
CA THR A 49 17.73 -5.75 9.29
C THR A 49 17.22 -5.03 10.53
N ASP A 50 16.89 -3.74 10.39
CA ASP A 50 16.38 -2.91 11.48
C ASP A 50 15.04 -3.43 12.00
N LEU A 51 14.10 -3.76 11.11
CA LEU A 51 12.82 -4.33 11.49
C LEU A 51 12.99 -5.70 12.15
N ARG A 52 13.86 -6.55 11.61
CA ARG A 52 14.13 -7.88 12.21
C ARG A 52 14.65 -7.76 13.63
N TYR A 53 15.59 -6.84 13.89
CA TYR A 53 16.11 -6.62 15.25
C TYR A 53 15.08 -5.98 16.18
N LYS A 54 14.28 -5.02 15.68
CA LYS A 54 13.23 -4.35 16.45
C LYS A 54 12.19 -5.35 16.98
N TYR A 55 11.87 -6.37 16.20
CA TYR A 55 10.86 -7.38 16.51
C TYR A 55 11.42 -8.70 17.05
N ASP A 56 12.74 -8.77 17.30
CA ASP A 56 13.44 -9.97 17.80
C ASP A 56 13.16 -11.25 16.99
N LEU A 57 13.22 -11.13 15.67
CA LEU A 57 12.95 -12.24 14.75
C LEU A 57 14.22 -12.87 14.19
N THR A 58 14.17 -14.18 13.95
CA THR A 58 15.16 -14.83 13.11
C THR A 58 15.00 -14.39 11.64
N ILE A 59 16.04 -14.59 10.84
CA ILE A 59 16.00 -14.25 9.42
C ILE A 59 14.93 -15.03 8.66
N ASN A 60 14.68 -16.28 9.08
CA ASN A 60 13.70 -17.16 8.45
C ASN A 60 12.27 -16.71 8.76
N GLU A 61 11.97 -16.38 10.02
CA GLU A 61 10.65 -15.88 10.43
C GLU A 61 10.33 -14.56 9.72
N PHE A 62 11.28 -13.62 9.71
CA PHE A 62 11.10 -12.35 9.00
C PHE A 62 10.86 -12.58 7.50
N SER A 63 11.64 -13.47 6.87
CA SER A 63 11.50 -13.77 5.44
C SER A 63 10.14 -14.38 5.11
N GLU A 64 9.60 -15.22 5.99
CA GLU A 64 8.27 -15.83 5.81
C GLU A 64 7.16 -14.78 5.93
N ILE A 65 7.25 -13.89 6.93
CA ILE A 65 6.31 -12.78 7.13
C ILE A 65 6.37 -11.82 5.95
N TYR A 66 7.57 -11.41 5.53
CA TYR A 66 7.77 -10.50 4.40
C TYR A 66 7.28 -11.10 3.08
N SER A 67 7.56 -12.37 2.82
CA SER A 67 7.04 -13.09 1.64
C SER A 67 5.51 -13.16 1.64
N SER A 68 4.91 -13.30 2.82
CA SER A 68 3.45 -13.28 2.98
C SER A 68 2.87 -11.88 2.78
N PHE A 69 3.56 -10.84 3.26
CA PHE A 69 3.19 -9.44 3.06
C PHE A 69 3.17 -9.06 1.58
N ILE A 70 4.21 -9.42 0.81
CA ILE A 70 4.29 -9.12 -0.64
C ILE A 70 3.16 -9.79 -1.43
N LYS A 71 2.59 -10.88 -0.91
CA LYS A 71 1.46 -11.61 -1.52
C LYS A 71 0.09 -11.17 -1.01
N MET A 72 0.05 -10.18 -0.11
CA MET A 72 -1.20 -9.70 0.46
C MET A 72 -2.08 -9.08 -0.64
N LYS A 73 -3.33 -9.54 -0.72
CA LYS A 73 -4.34 -9.05 -1.67
C LYS A 73 -5.54 -8.48 -0.90
N PRO A 74 -6.33 -7.57 -1.51
CA PRO A 74 -7.62 -7.15 -0.94
C PRO A 74 -8.47 -8.34 -0.50
N GLY A 75 -8.83 -8.34 0.78
CA GLY A 75 -9.74 -9.32 1.34
C GLY A 75 -11.19 -9.07 0.93
N GLN A 76 -12.05 -10.08 1.12
CA GLN A 76 -13.48 -9.95 0.86
C GLN A 76 -14.13 -8.87 1.74
N HIS A 77 -13.69 -8.75 2.99
CA HIS A 77 -14.20 -7.75 3.93
C HIS A 77 -13.95 -6.32 3.45
N LEU A 78 -12.69 -5.98 3.13
CA LEU A 78 -12.34 -4.71 2.48
C LEU A 78 -13.25 -4.39 1.29
N GLN A 79 -13.43 -5.34 0.36
CA GLN A 79 -14.32 -5.13 -0.81
C GLN A 79 -15.77 -4.84 -0.39
N GLN A 80 -16.29 -5.54 0.61
CA GLN A 80 -17.65 -5.31 1.13
C GLN A 80 -17.79 -3.92 1.74
N VAL A 81 -16.81 -3.48 2.55
CA VAL A 81 -16.81 -2.16 3.18
C VAL A 81 -16.74 -1.06 2.12
N LEU A 82 -15.85 -1.17 1.13
CA LEU A 82 -15.76 -0.22 0.02
C LEU A 82 -17.05 -0.16 -0.79
N ASN A 83 -17.65 -1.31 -1.12
CA ASN A 83 -18.91 -1.36 -1.85
C ASN A 83 -20.05 -0.69 -1.07
N ALA A 84 -20.12 -0.90 0.24
CA ALA A 84 -21.11 -0.25 1.09
C ALA A 84 -20.88 1.26 1.18
N PHE A 85 -19.62 1.69 1.27
CA PHE A 85 -19.25 3.11 1.29
C PHE A 85 -19.65 3.81 -0.01
N VAL A 86 -19.31 3.22 -1.17
CA VAL A 86 -19.70 3.73 -2.49
C VAL A 86 -21.22 3.74 -2.67
N ALA A 87 -21.92 2.68 -2.26
CA ALA A 87 -23.38 2.62 -2.30
C ALA A 87 -24.06 3.69 -1.43
N SER A 88 -23.37 4.20 -0.41
CA SER A 88 -23.83 5.28 0.45
C SER A 88 -23.60 6.69 -0.15
N GLY A 89 -23.06 6.74 -1.37
CA GLY A 89 -22.69 7.98 -2.06
C GLY A 89 -21.29 8.49 -1.71
N GLY A 90 -20.43 7.62 -1.16
CA GLY A 90 -19.02 7.92 -0.95
C GLY A 90 -18.17 7.67 -2.21
N ASN A 91 -16.98 8.25 -2.25
CA ASN A 91 -15.97 8.01 -3.27
C ASN A 91 -14.59 7.83 -2.63
N VAL A 92 -13.74 7.00 -3.26
CA VAL A 92 -12.33 6.89 -2.89
C VAL A 92 -11.53 7.73 -3.88
N ASP A 93 -10.90 8.80 -3.40
CA ASP A 93 -10.05 9.67 -4.19
C ASP A 93 -8.58 9.28 -4.00
N ILE A 94 -7.86 9.17 -5.11
CA ILE A 94 -6.42 8.88 -5.14
C ILE A 94 -5.75 10.07 -5.82
N GLU A 95 -4.97 10.83 -5.05
CA GLU A 95 -4.33 12.06 -5.52
C GLU A 95 -2.80 11.91 -5.53
N PRO A 96 -2.18 11.79 -6.71
CA PRO A 96 -0.74 11.84 -6.85
C PRO A 96 -0.25 13.29 -6.93
N ALA A 97 0.79 13.64 -6.16
CA ALA A 97 1.44 14.94 -6.18
C ALA A 97 2.97 14.79 -6.22
N TYR A 98 3.60 15.29 -7.28
CA TYR A 98 5.06 15.24 -7.39
C TYR A 98 5.69 16.38 -6.59
N ASP A 99 6.54 16.00 -5.64
CA ASP A 99 7.37 16.92 -4.87
C ASP A 99 8.76 17.02 -5.53
N GLU A 100 9.06 18.19 -6.10
CA GLU A 100 10.34 18.47 -6.75
C GLU A 100 11.51 18.54 -5.76
N GLU A 101 11.29 18.93 -4.51
CA GLU A 101 12.37 19.07 -3.51
C GLU A 101 12.84 17.71 -3.03
N SER A 102 11.90 16.83 -2.68
CA SER A 102 12.23 15.46 -2.25
C SER A 102 12.35 14.46 -3.40
N GLN A 103 11.96 14.85 -4.62
CA GLN A 103 11.89 14.00 -5.81
C GLN A 103 10.98 12.77 -5.62
N ARG A 104 9.86 12.95 -4.89
CA ARG A 104 8.91 11.89 -4.55
C ARG A 104 7.59 12.12 -5.26
N LEU A 105 6.90 11.04 -5.60
CA LEU A 105 5.49 11.12 -5.99
C LEU A 105 4.64 10.68 -4.80
N ASN A 106 4.17 11.65 -4.02
CA ASN A 106 3.31 11.41 -2.87
C ASN A 106 1.94 10.96 -3.38
N VAL A 107 1.37 9.89 -2.82
CA VAL A 107 0.04 9.40 -3.22
C VAL A 107 -0.86 9.38 -2.00
N THR A 108 -1.84 10.29 -2.00
CA THR A 108 -2.81 10.38 -0.90
C THR A 108 -4.07 9.61 -1.27
N VAL A 109 -4.56 8.79 -0.34
CA VAL A 109 -5.87 8.13 -0.45
C VAL A 109 -6.82 8.82 0.50
N GLN A 110 -7.94 9.30 -0.01
CA GLN A 110 -8.98 10.00 0.76
C GLN A 110 -10.34 9.38 0.51
N TYR A 111 -11.20 9.42 1.52
CA TYR A 111 -12.57 8.91 1.43
C TYR A 111 -13.55 10.07 1.52
N VAL A 112 -14.22 10.40 0.42
CA VAL A 112 -15.09 11.57 0.34
C VAL A 112 -16.56 11.14 0.40
N ILE A 113 -17.35 11.75 1.28
CA ILE A 113 -18.80 11.54 1.35
C ILE A 113 -19.54 12.82 1.77
N LYS A 114 -20.50 13.25 0.94
CA LYS A 114 -21.40 14.39 1.21
C LYS A 114 -20.64 15.60 1.78
N ASP A 115 -19.68 16.10 1.01
CA ASP A 115 -18.82 17.26 1.32
C ASP A 115 -17.83 17.07 2.49
N ASN A 116 -17.66 15.85 3.01
CA ASN A 116 -16.65 15.54 4.01
C ASN A 116 -15.56 14.65 3.43
N THR A 117 -14.31 14.96 3.77
CA THR A 117 -13.16 14.09 3.54
C THR A 117 -12.85 13.34 4.83
N LEU A 118 -12.71 12.03 4.74
CA LEU A 118 -12.35 11.14 5.83
C LEU A 118 -10.98 10.51 5.53
N ASP A 119 -10.17 10.36 6.58
CA ASP A 119 -8.89 9.65 6.50
C ASP A 119 -9.09 8.12 6.49
N ASN A 120 -10.27 7.64 6.92
CA ASN A 120 -10.62 6.22 6.98
C ASN A 120 -12.14 6.00 6.87
N ILE A 121 -12.56 4.83 6.38
CA ILE A 121 -13.94 4.33 6.46
C ILE A 121 -14.12 3.54 7.75
N GLU A 122 -15.21 3.80 8.48
CA GLU A 122 -15.59 3.00 9.64
C GLU A 122 -15.71 1.51 9.27
N GLY A 123 -15.03 0.65 10.04
CA GLY A 123 -14.99 -0.79 9.82
C GLY A 123 -13.73 -1.30 9.11
N LEU A 124 -12.92 -0.45 8.46
CA LEU A 124 -11.62 -0.89 7.93
C LEU A 124 -10.59 -1.05 9.04
N SER A 125 -9.94 -2.21 9.07
CA SER A 125 -8.76 -2.46 9.91
C SER A 125 -7.52 -1.69 9.42
N ALA A 126 -6.48 -1.61 10.25
CA ALA A 126 -5.21 -0.99 9.87
C ALA A 126 -4.57 -1.71 8.66
N MET A 127 -4.59 -3.04 8.66
CA MET A 127 -4.08 -3.83 7.52
C MET A 127 -4.88 -3.57 6.24
N GLU A 128 -6.20 -3.43 6.33
CA GLU A 128 -7.02 -3.16 5.14
C GLU A 128 -6.78 -1.76 4.57
N ASN A 129 -6.57 -0.77 5.44
CA ASN A 129 -6.14 0.57 5.02
C ASN A 129 -4.77 0.56 4.37
N LEU A 130 -3.82 -0.20 4.92
CA LEU A 130 -2.51 -0.40 4.32
C LEU A 130 -2.64 -1.02 2.92
N VAL A 131 -3.42 -2.10 2.78
CA VAL A 131 -3.70 -2.73 1.48
C VAL A 131 -4.31 -1.74 0.50
N MET A 132 -5.23 -0.86 0.94
CA MET A 132 -5.80 0.18 0.09
C MET A 132 -4.75 1.15 -0.43
N ARG A 133 -3.87 1.65 0.44
CA ARG A 133 -2.78 2.56 0.05
C ARG A 133 -1.80 1.88 -0.89
N MET A 134 -1.45 0.61 -0.65
CA MET A 134 -0.60 -0.16 -1.55
C MET A 134 -1.23 -0.33 -2.94
N ASN A 135 -2.54 -0.64 -3.02
CA ASN A 135 -3.24 -0.74 -4.29
C ASN A 135 -3.32 0.61 -5.03
N ALA A 136 -3.47 1.71 -4.30
CA ALA A 136 -3.46 3.04 -4.90
C ALA A 136 -2.11 3.35 -5.55
N MET A 137 -1.00 3.04 -4.88
CA MET A 137 0.35 3.19 -5.46
C MET A 137 0.53 2.35 -6.73
N ILE A 138 0.06 1.10 -6.74
CA ILE A 138 0.13 0.22 -7.92
C ILE A 138 -0.71 0.78 -9.07
N GLN A 139 -1.90 1.34 -8.80
CA GLN A 139 -2.71 2.00 -9.83
C GLN A 139 -1.97 3.20 -10.44
N ILE A 140 -1.32 4.03 -9.61
CA ILE A 140 -0.48 5.12 -10.11
C ILE A 140 0.69 4.60 -10.94
N GLU A 141 1.37 3.53 -10.51
CA GLU A 141 2.42 2.90 -11.30
C GLU A 141 1.93 2.48 -12.69
N ASN A 142 0.77 1.83 -12.75
CA ASN A 142 0.17 1.37 -14.00
C ASN A 142 -0.11 2.54 -14.94
N VAL A 143 -0.70 3.62 -14.41
CA VAL A 143 -0.94 4.86 -15.16
C VAL A 143 0.36 5.44 -15.72
N LEU A 144 1.41 5.54 -14.90
CA LEU A 144 2.72 6.06 -15.34
C LEU A 144 3.39 5.15 -16.39
N SER A 145 3.09 3.86 -16.36
CA SER A 145 3.58 2.88 -17.34
C SER A 145 2.81 2.93 -18.67
N GLY A 146 1.78 3.77 -18.79
CA GLY A 146 0.86 3.76 -19.92
C GLY A 146 -0.01 2.50 -19.98
N SER A 147 -0.08 1.73 -18.90
CA SER A 147 -1.01 0.62 -18.74
C SER A 147 -2.39 1.17 -18.41
N ASN A 148 -3.43 0.62 -19.02
CA ASN A 148 -4.80 1.12 -18.89
C ASN A 148 -5.19 1.20 -17.39
N PRO A 149 -5.63 2.34 -16.84
CA PRO A 149 -5.98 2.48 -15.42
C PRO A 149 -7.13 1.56 -14.97
N ASP A 150 -8.00 1.16 -15.91
CA ASP A 150 -9.10 0.21 -15.70
C ASP A 150 -8.67 -1.26 -15.86
N GLY A 151 -7.38 -1.53 -16.08
CA GLY A 151 -6.85 -2.88 -16.14
C GLY A 151 -6.89 -3.49 -14.75
N THR A 152 -7.78 -4.46 -14.53
CA THR A 152 -7.63 -5.42 -13.44
C THR A 152 -6.18 -5.88 -13.40
N PRO A 153 -5.47 -5.74 -12.26
CA PRO A 153 -4.07 -6.14 -12.20
C PRO A 153 -3.96 -7.64 -12.55
N ASP A 154 -3.22 -7.94 -13.61
CA ASP A 154 -2.87 -9.31 -13.96
C ASP A 154 -1.86 -9.82 -12.92
N PHE A 155 -2.39 -10.57 -11.94
CA PHE A 155 -1.64 -11.43 -11.03
C PHE A 155 -2.19 -12.86 -11.07
#